data_AF-A0AAD2ZPJ7-F1
#
_entry.id   AF-A0AAD2ZPJ7-F1
#
_cell.length_a   1.000
_cell.length_b   1.000
_cell.length_c   1.000
_cell.angle_alpha   90.00
_cell.angle_beta   90.00
_cell.angle_gamma   90.00
#
_symmetry.space_group_name_H-M   'P 1'
#
loop_
_entity.id
_entity.type
_entity.pdbx_description
1 polymer ?
#
loop_
_entity_poly.entity_id
_entity_poly.type
_entity_poly.pdbx_seq_one_letter_code
_entity_poly.pdbx_strand_id
1 'polypeptide(L)'
;MFRKKCGPNITSDTLVSLISKLNPSREKGKIVLTIRMGANIIKQKLPALIKSIQSCGEPVICMINPMHSNTKNAKEGYKTRYFTDITD
;
A
#
# COMPACT_ATOMS: atom_id res chain seq x y z
N MET A 1 -0.91 2.32 17.36
CA MET A 1 -1.32 1.92 15.99
C MET A 1 -0.40 2.58 14.97
N PHE A 2 0.40 1.80 14.25
CA PHE A 2 1.31 2.24 13.19
C PHE A 2 0.62 2.24 11.83
N ARG A 3 0.84 3.27 11.02
CA ARG A 3 0.29 3.40 9.67
C ARG A 3 1.42 3.50 8.65
N LYS A 4 1.64 2.45 7.87
CA LYS A 4 2.66 2.43 6.81
C LYS A 4 2.03 2.65 5.45
N LYS A 5 2.43 3.73 4.77
CA LYS A 5 2.10 3.98 3.36
C LYS A 5 3.00 3.11 2.47
N CYS A 6 2.39 2.31 1.61
CA CYS A 6 3.03 1.36 0.71
C CYS A 6 2.85 1.83 -0.74
N GLY A 7 3.91 2.42 -1.30
CA GLY A 7 3.93 2.94 -2.67
C GLY A 7 4.40 1.91 -3.71
N PRO A 8 4.53 2.31 -4.99
CA PRO A 8 4.96 1.46 -6.11
C PRO A 8 6.29 0.73 -5.90
N ASN A 9 7.20 1.36 -5.15
CA ASN A 9 8.60 0.95 -5.04
C ASN A 9 8.88 0.14 -3.78
N ILE A 10 7.85 -0.16 -2.97
CA ILE A 10 8.05 -1.01 -1.80
C ILE A 10 8.30 -2.45 -2.24
N THR A 11 9.30 -3.10 -1.64
CA THR A 11 9.58 -4.52 -1.86
C THR A 11 9.02 -5.35 -0.72
N SER A 12 8.68 -6.61 -1.01
CA SER A 12 8.19 -7.56 -0.01
C SER A 12 9.14 -7.70 1.18
N ASP A 13 10.44 -7.87 0.91
CA ASP A 13 11.44 -8.08 1.97
C ASP A 13 11.55 -6.89 2.92
N THR A 14 11.57 -5.68 2.35
CA THR A 14 11.59 -4.44 3.14
C THR A 14 10.34 -4.34 4.01
N LEU A 15 9.18 -4.67 3.45
CA LEU A 15 7.91 -4.58 4.15
C LEU A 15 7.82 -5.61 5.29
N VAL A 16 8.18 -6.87 5.04
CA VAL A 16 8.17 -7.94 6.04
C VAL A 16 9.14 -7.60 7.18
N SER A 17 10.37 -7.18 6.87
CA SER A 17 11.35 -6.76 7.88
C SER A 17 10.83 -5.61 8.74
N LEU A 18 10.16 -4.63 8.13
CA LEU A 18 9.58 -3.50 8.85
C LEU A 18 8.43 -3.95 9.76
N ILE A 19 7.55 -4.84 9.31
CA ILE A 19 6.43 -5.34 10.10
C ILE A 19 6.94 -6.05 11.36
N SER A 20 7.88 -6.99 11.22
CA SER A 20 8.41 -7.74 12.38
C SER A 20 9.16 -6.86 13.38
N LYS A 21 9.81 -5.78 12.92
CA LYS A 21 10.44 -4.78 13.81
C LYS A 21 9.41 -3.93 14.56
N LEU A 22 8.30 -3.59 13.92
CA LEU A 22 7.28 -2.70 14.50
C LEU A 22 6.22 -3.44 15.33
N ASN A 23 6.06 -4.75 15.13
CA ASN A 23 5.10 -5.57 15.86
C ASN A 23 5.72 -6.88 16.38
N PRO A 24 6.80 -6.82 17.19
CA PRO A 24 7.47 -8.03 17.70
C PRO A 24 6.52 -8.92 18.53
N SER A 25 5.55 -8.32 19.22
CA SER A 25 4.54 -9.01 20.04
C SER A 25 3.32 -9.50 19.25
N ARG A 26 3.29 -9.30 17.93
CA ARG A 26 2.19 -9.73 17.03
C ARG A 26 0.80 -9.29 17.50
N GLU A 27 0.68 -8.05 17.96
CA GLU A 27 -0.60 -7.48 18.38
C GLU A 27 -1.49 -7.23 17.15
N LYS A 28 -2.72 -7.78 17.17
CA LYS A 28 -3.71 -7.58 16.10
C LYS A 28 -4.09 -6.11 15.98
N GLY A 29 -4.16 -5.60 14.75
CA GLY A 29 -4.57 -4.21 14.49
C GLY A 29 -3.53 -3.14 14.85
N LYS A 30 -2.35 -3.54 15.39
CA LYS A 30 -1.26 -2.60 15.69
C LYS A 30 -0.73 -1.95 14.43
N ILE A 31 -0.67 -2.67 13.31
CA ILE A 31 -0.15 -2.18 12.02
C ILE A 31 -1.26 -2.13 10.98
N VAL A 32 -1.37 -0.98 10.31
CA VAL A 32 -2.16 -0.80 9.09
C VAL A 32 -1.25 -0.44 7.92
N LEU A 33 -1.34 -1.23 6.86
CA LEU A 33 -0.65 -1.04 5.60
C LEU A 33 -1.59 -0.34 4.62
N THR A 34 -1.32 0.92 4.30
CA THR A 34 -2.07 1.70 3.32
C THR A 34 -1.42 1.59 1.95
N ILE A 35 -1.98 0.76 1.09
CA ILE A 35 -1.51 0.47 -0.26
C ILE A 35 -1.96 1.60 -1.20
N ARG A 36 -1.00 2.29 -1.81
CA ARG A 36 -1.22 3.41 -2.73
C ARG A 36 -0.28 3.26 -3.91
N MET A 37 -0.59 2.33 -4.80
CA MET A 37 0.23 2.03 -5.98
C MET A 37 -0.26 2.78 -7.23
N GLY A 38 -1.56 3.03 -7.33
CA GLY A 38 -2.20 3.64 -8.51
C GLY A 38 -2.66 2.57 -9.51
N ALA A 39 -3.69 2.90 -10.30
CA ALA A 39 -4.42 1.96 -11.15
C ALA A 39 -3.50 1.22 -12.13
N ASN A 40 -2.54 1.94 -12.73
CA ASN A 40 -1.65 1.41 -13.76
C ASN A 40 -0.77 0.23 -13.30
N ILE A 41 -0.50 0.10 -12.00
CA ILE A 41 0.49 -0.87 -11.49
C ILE A 41 -0.04 -1.75 -10.38
N ILE A 42 -1.16 -1.39 -9.73
CA ILE A 42 -1.65 -2.11 -8.56
C ILE A 42 -1.99 -3.57 -8.88
N LYS A 43 -2.64 -3.82 -10.02
CA LYS A 43 -3.01 -5.17 -10.49
C LYS A 43 -1.78 -6.07 -10.69
N GLN A 44 -0.66 -5.50 -11.11
CA GLN A 44 0.59 -6.24 -11.31
C GLN A 44 1.32 -6.53 -10.00
N LYS A 45 1.42 -5.55 -9.10
CA LYS A 45 2.30 -5.64 -7.91
C LYS A 45 1.61 -6.14 -6.64
N LEU A 46 0.33 -5.85 -6.48
CA LEU A 46 -0.41 -6.16 -5.26
C LEU A 46 -0.44 -7.68 -4.94
N PRO A 47 -0.68 -8.59 -5.90
CA PRO A 47 -0.77 -10.02 -5.58
C PRO A 47 0.49 -10.58 -4.93
N ALA A 48 1.67 -10.20 -5.43
CA ALA A 48 2.94 -10.64 -4.87
C ALA A 48 3.16 -10.08 -3.46
N LEU A 49 2.83 -8.80 -3.24
CA LEU A 49 2.96 -8.16 -1.93
C LEU A 49 2.05 -8.82 -0.87
N ILE A 50 0.79 -9.08 -1.22
CA ILE A 50 -0.18 -9.74 -0.32
C ILE A 50 0.28 -11.14 0.02
N LYS A 51 0.76 -11.93 -0.95
CA LYS A 51 1.33 -13.26 -0.69
C LYS A 51 2.47 -13.20 0.32
N SER A 52 3.41 -12.26 0.16
CA SER A 52 4.52 -12.13 1.11
C SER A 52 4.06 -11.74 2.53
N ILE A 53 3.07 -10.86 2.65
CA ILE A 53 2.47 -10.48 3.95
C ILE A 53 1.75 -11.68 4.58
N GLN A 54 1.01 -12.45 3.81
CA GLN A 54 0.34 -13.64 4.32
C GLN A 54 1.34 -14.70 4.79
N SER A 55 2.41 -14.92 4.01
CA SER A 55 3.47 -15.87 4.37
C SER A 55 4.25 -15.47 5.62
N CYS A 56 4.34 -14.19 5.98
CA CYS A 56 5.02 -13.79 7.22
C CYS A 56 4.16 -14.01 8.48
N GLY A 57 2.86 -14.27 8.34
CA GLY A 57 1.95 -14.58 9.45
C GLY A 57 1.67 -13.43 10.41
N GLU A 58 2.03 -12.21 10.05
CA GLU A 58 1.86 -11.02 10.90
C GLU A 58 0.41 -10.50 10.85
N PRO A 59 -0.21 -10.16 11.99
CA PRO A 59 -1.62 -9.77 12.04
C PRO A 59 -1.84 -8.29 11.68
N VAL A 60 -1.50 -7.94 10.43
CA VAL A 60 -1.64 -6.60 9.87
C VAL A 60 -2.99 -6.38 9.21
N ILE A 61 -3.44 -5.13 9.17
CA ILE A 61 -4.61 -4.72 8.37
C ILE A 61 -4.10 -4.12 7.06
N CYS A 62 -4.62 -4.59 5.92
CA CYS A 62 -4.35 -3.99 4.61
C CYS A 62 -5.52 -3.10 4.18
N MET A 63 -5.23 -1.90 3.69
CA MET A 63 -6.22 -0.94 3.20
C MET A 63 -5.73 -0.32 1.89
N ILE A 64 -6.63 -0.16 0.91
CA ILE A 64 -6.31 0.52 -0.34
C ILE A 64 -6.57 2.03 -0.18
N ASN A 65 -5.60 2.85 -0.63
CA ASN A 65 -5.76 4.28 -0.84
C ASN A 65 -5.56 4.57 -2.34
N PRO A 66 -6.65 4.65 -3.11
CA PRO A 66 -6.58 4.86 -4.55
C PRO A 66 -6.23 6.31 -4.93
N MET A 67 -6.10 7.23 -3.97
CA MET A 67 -5.99 8.65 -4.28
C MET A 67 -4.58 9.07 -4.68
N HIS A 68 -3.59 8.81 -3.82
CA HIS A 68 -2.31 9.53 -3.88
C HIS A 68 -1.51 9.29 -5.16
N SER A 69 -1.42 8.04 -5.59
CA SER A 69 -0.59 7.63 -6.72
C SER A 69 -1.29 7.77 -8.08
N ASN A 70 -2.54 8.20 -8.08
CA ASN A 70 -3.33 8.52 -9.28
C ASN A 70 -3.39 10.03 -9.56
N THR A 71 -2.53 10.83 -8.90
CA THR A 71 -2.48 12.28 -9.12
C THR A 71 -1.78 12.59 -10.44
N LYS A 72 -2.44 13.36 -11.32
CA LYS A 72 -1.95 13.81 -12.62
C LYS A 72 -1.95 15.35 -12.68
N ASN A 73 -1.10 15.94 -13.51
CA ASN A 73 -1.13 17.39 -13.76
C ASN A 73 -2.06 17.65 -14.96
N ALA A 74 -3.09 18.47 -14.76
CA ALA A 74 -3.94 18.98 -15.83
C ALA A 74 -3.29 20.22 -16.49
N LYS A 75 -4.00 20.84 -17.43
CA LYS A 75 -3.64 22.16 -17.96
C LYS A 75 -3.45 23.15 -16.80
N GLU A 76 -2.55 24.11 -16.99
CA GLU A 76 -2.28 25.20 -16.03
C GLU A 76 -1.77 24.74 -14.65
N GLY A 77 -1.27 23.49 -14.54
CA GLY A 77 -0.62 23.00 -13.33
C GLY A 77 -1.55 22.52 -12.22
N TYR A 78 -2.86 22.46 -12.47
CA TYR A 78 -3.82 21.90 -11.52
C TYR A 78 -3.59 20.40 -11.29
N LYS A 79 -3.48 20.00 -10.02
CA LYS A 79 -3.41 18.57 -9.64
C LYS A 79 -4.80 17.97 -9.68
N THR A 80 -5.00 16.99 -10.54
CA THR A 80 -6.27 16.29 -10.73
C THR A 80 -6.11 14.79 -10.54
N ARG A 81 -7.24 14.09 -10.40
CA ARG A 81 -7.35 12.63 -10.36
C ARG A 81 -8.57 12.24 -11.17
N TYR A 82 -8.42 11.36 -12.14
CA TYR A 82 -9.56 10.86 -12.89
C TYR A 82 -10.32 9.85 -12.04
N PHE A 83 -11.64 10.01 -11.95
CA PHE A 83 -12.50 9.12 -11.17
C PHE A 83 -12.33 7.65 -11.59
N THR A 84 -12.17 7.39 -12.88
CA THR A 84 -11.89 6.06 -13.43
C THR A 84 -10.66 5.41 -12.81
N ASP A 85 -9.58 6.16 -12.59
CA ASP A 85 -8.36 5.62 -11.96
C ASP A 85 -8.56 5.35 -10.46
N ILE A 86 -9.57 5.96 -9.83
CA ILE A 86 -9.89 5.79 -8.42
C ILE A 86 -10.76 4.55 -8.19
N THR A 87 -11.61 4.20 -9.15
CA THR A 87 -12.58 3.10 -9.04
C THR A 87 -12.19 1.81 -9.77
N ASP A 88 -11.14 1.83 -10.61
CA ASP A 88 -10.57 0.64 -11.27
C ASP A 88 -9.83 -0.31 -10.30
#